data_AF-A0A2N0PI85-F1
#
_entry.id   AF-A0A2N0PI85-F1
#
_cell.length_a   1.000
_cell.length_b   1.000
_cell.length_c   1.000
_cell.angle_alpha   90.00
_cell.angle_beta   90.00
_cell.angle_gamma   90.00
#
_symmetry.space_group_name_H-M   'P 1'
#
loop_
_entity.id
_entity.type
_entity.pdbx_description
1 polymer ?
#
loop_
_entity_poly.entity_id
_entity_poly.type
_entity_poly.pdbx_seq_one_letter_code
_entity_poly.pdbx_strand_id
1 'polypeptide(L)'
;MVVKTFMNPNRCYIANSLGYKLHNKDQKNYISYIKEEFTSYIEEVNRYGFDHIIIIGKLYYRMLFLDCFGRVFNLDGMTDALWFLGNYFKGMKRVAKGLATDR
;
A
#
# COMPACT_ATOMS: atom_id res chain seq x y z
N MET A 1 12.33 0.68 11.45
CA MET A 1 11.53 0.28 10.27
C MET A 1 12.10 0.89 8.99
N VAL A 2 12.19 0.11 7.92
CA VAL A 2 12.52 0.56 6.56
C VAL A 2 11.23 0.88 5.81
N VAL A 3 11.17 2.06 5.17
CA VAL A 3 10.01 2.49 4.38
C VAL A 3 10.44 2.74 2.95
N LYS A 4 9.77 2.08 2.01
CA LYS A 4 9.94 2.28 0.57
C LYS A 4 8.62 2.71 -0.05
N THR A 5 8.66 3.12 -1.31
CA THR A 5 7.47 3.41 -2.08
C THR A 5 7.73 3.25 -3.57
N PHE A 6 6.66 3.13 -4.37
CA PHE A 6 6.77 3.08 -5.82
C PHE A 6 6.71 4.50 -6.41
N MET A 7 7.48 4.75 -7.46
CA MET A 7 7.32 5.95 -8.25
C MET A 7 5.95 5.97 -8.96
N ASN A 8 5.43 7.18 -9.20
CA ASN A 8 4.32 7.37 -10.15
C ASN A 8 4.82 7.01 -11.58
N PRO A 9 4.05 6.31 -12.44
CA PRO A 9 2.67 5.85 -12.30
C PRO A 9 2.48 4.47 -11.64
N ASN A 10 3.56 3.75 -11.33
CA ASN A 10 3.50 2.34 -10.89
C ASN A 10 2.61 2.12 -9.67
N ARG A 11 2.63 3.04 -8.70
CA ARG A 11 1.74 2.96 -7.53
C ARG A 11 0.25 2.96 -7.89
N CYS A 12 -0.15 3.77 -8.87
CA CYS A 12 -1.54 3.87 -9.32
C CYS A 12 -1.96 2.60 -10.06
N TYR A 13 -1.07 2.07 -10.89
CA TYR A 13 -1.29 0.79 -11.55
C TYR A 13 -1.51 -0.34 -10.53
N ILE A 14 -0.64 -0.45 -9.53
CA ILE A 14 -0.76 -1.47 -8.47
C ILE A 14 -2.07 -1.30 -7.70
N ALA A 15 -2.39 -0.09 -7.24
CA ALA A 15 -3.63 0.17 -6.52
C ALA A 15 -4.88 -0.18 -7.35
N ASN A 16 -4.92 0.24 -8.62
CA ASN A 16 -6.03 -0.06 -9.53
C ASN A 16 -6.17 -1.58 -9.75
N SER A 17 -5.07 -2.31 -9.88
CA SER A 17 -5.09 -3.78 -10.01
C SER A 17 -5.62 -4.49 -8.75
N LEU A 18 -5.59 -3.82 -7.61
CA LEU A 18 -6.17 -4.27 -6.34
C LEU A 18 -7.60 -3.76 -6.13
N GLY A 19 -8.19 -3.03 -7.09
CA GLY A 19 -9.52 -2.44 -6.99
C GLY A 19 -9.58 -1.13 -6.21
N TYR A 20 -8.44 -0.47 -5.95
CA TYR A 20 -8.37 0.77 -5.18
C TYR A 20 -7.99 1.97 -6.04
N LYS A 21 -8.69 3.09 -5.83
CA LYS A 21 -8.35 4.39 -6.41
C LYS A 21 -7.63 5.24 -5.37
N LEU A 22 -6.36 5.55 -5.62
CA LEU A 22 -5.55 6.38 -4.72
C LEU A 22 -6.02 7.83 -4.71
N HIS A 23 -5.94 8.47 -3.56
CA HIS A 23 -6.12 9.91 -3.41
C HIS A 23 -4.81 10.63 -3.81
N ASN A 24 -4.62 10.85 -5.11
CA ASN A 24 -3.46 11.57 -5.61
C ASN A 24 -3.62 13.09 -5.40
N LYS A 25 -2.73 13.69 -4.60
CA LYS A 25 -2.34 15.09 -4.81
C LYS A 25 -1.23 15.09 -5.87
N ASP A 26 -1.19 16.08 -6.76
CA ASP A 26 -0.07 16.23 -7.69
C ASP A 26 1.23 16.43 -6.91
N GLN A 27 2.12 15.45 -6.98
CA GLN A 27 3.28 15.32 -6.08
C GLN A 27 4.56 15.40 -6.90
N LYS A 28 5.01 16.63 -7.21
CA LYS A 28 6.36 16.86 -7.76
C LYS A 28 7.45 16.32 -6.83
N ASN A 29 7.20 16.23 -5.52
CA ASN A 29 8.09 15.66 -4.51
C ASN A 29 7.36 14.67 -3.60
N TYR A 30 7.34 13.41 -4.00
CA TYR A 30 6.64 12.37 -3.26
C TYR A 30 7.28 12.03 -1.90
N ILE A 31 8.59 12.23 -1.75
CA ILE A 31 9.27 12.02 -0.46
C ILE A 31 8.74 12.99 0.60
N SER A 32 8.56 14.27 0.25
CA SER A 32 7.96 15.26 1.16
C SER A 32 6.55 14.84 1.57
N TYR A 33 5.74 14.45 0.59
CA TYR A 33 4.37 14.01 0.82
C TYR A 33 4.29 12.77 1.75
N ILE A 34 5.20 11.81 1.60
CA ILE A 34 5.27 10.64 2.50
C ILE A 34 5.50 11.11 3.95
N LYS A 35 6.46 12.01 4.16
CA LYS A 35 6.76 12.55 5.50
C LYS A 35 5.59 13.32 6.09
N GLU A 36 4.90 14.13 5.29
CA GLU A 36 3.78 14.94 5.78
C GLU A 36 2.53 14.12 6.08
N GLU A 37 2.22 13.12 5.24
CA GLU A 37 0.88 12.50 5.25
C GLU A 37 0.85 11.08 5.80
N PHE A 38 2.01 10.45 5.99
CA PHE A 38 2.11 9.06 6.46
C PHE A 38 2.89 8.85 7.75
N THR A 39 3.47 9.90 8.36
CA THR A 39 4.27 9.72 9.59
C THR A 39 3.50 8.98 10.68
N SER A 40 2.25 9.37 10.97
CA SER A 40 1.42 8.66 11.97
C SER A 40 1.11 7.22 11.58
N TYR A 41 0.81 6.96 10.30
CA TYR A 41 0.57 5.60 9.81
C TYR A 41 1.82 4.72 9.91
N ILE A 42 3.00 5.28 9.64
CA ILE A 42 4.30 4.60 9.74
C ILE A 42 4.58 4.21 11.19
N GLU A 43 4.33 5.11 12.15
CA GLU A 43 4.45 4.81 13.57
C GLU A 43 3.51 3.68 14.00
N GLU A 44 2.26 3.72 13.54
CA GLU A 44 1.26 2.71 13.87
C GLU A 44 1.61 1.33 13.27
N VAL A 45 2.04 1.28 12.02
CA VAL A 45 2.53 0.05 11.39
C VAL A 45 3.78 -0.51 12.11
N ASN A 46 4.66 0.35 12.61
CA ASN A 46 5.79 -0.09 13.42
C ASN A 46 5.34 -0.73 14.74
N ARG A 47 4.25 -0.26 15.37
CA ARG A 47 3.67 -0.88 16.58
C ARG A 47 3.08 -2.26 16.31
N TYR A 48 2.56 -2.48 15.10
CA TYR A 48 2.14 -3.81 14.63
C TYR A 48 3.30 -4.78 14.34
N GLY A 49 4.56 -4.34 14.49
CA GLY A 49 5.73 -5.20 14.35
C GLY A 49 6.24 -5.38 12.92
N PHE A 50 5.89 -4.47 12.00
CA PHE A 50 6.43 -4.50 10.64
C PHE A 50 7.79 -3.80 10.57
N ASP A 51 8.82 -4.53 10.13
CA ASP A 51 10.18 -3.98 9.99
C ASP A 51 10.43 -3.31 8.64
N HIS A 52 9.70 -3.71 7.59
CA HIS A 52 9.91 -3.22 6.23
C HIS A 52 8.59 -3.17 5.44
N ILE A 53 8.22 -1.95 5.04
CA ILE A 53 7.02 -1.71 4.25
C ILE A 53 7.30 -0.96 2.95
N ILE A 54 6.41 -1.13 1.99
CA ILE A 54 6.38 -0.44 0.71
C ILE A 54 5.01 0.24 0.60
N ILE A 55 4.98 1.57 0.75
CA ILE A 55 3.74 2.34 0.67
C ILE A 55 3.26 2.37 -0.78
N ILE A 56 2.02 1.94 -1.02
CA ILE A 56 1.34 2.08 -2.30
C ILE A 56 0.71 3.47 -2.39
N GLY A 57 0.00 3.90 -1.35
CA GLY A 57 -0.53 5.26 -1.30
C GLY A 57 -1.64 5.45 -0.27
N LYS A 58 -2.22 6.65 -0.31
CA LYS A 58 -3.28 7.09 0.60
C LYS A 58 -4.64 6.87 -0.04
N LEU A 59 -5.56 6.37 0.76
CA LEU A 59 -7.01 6.39 0.53
C LEU A 59 -7.63 7.36 1.55
N TYR A 60 -8.96 7.50 1.55
CA TYR A 60 -9.65 8.39 2.49
C TYR A 60 -9.43 7.95 3.95
N TYR A 61 -8.57 8.67 4.69
CA TYR A 61 -8.08 8.31 6.04
C TYR A 61 -7.50 6.89 6.17
N ARG A 62 -6.98 6.31 5.08
CA ARG A 62 -6.35 5.00 5.13
C ARG A 62 -5.03 4.96 4.38
N MET A 63 -4.14 4.07 4.81
CA MET A 63 -2.89 3.76 4.12
C MET A 63 -2.96 2.37 3.51
N LEU A 64 -2.74 2.29 2.19
CA LEU A 64 -2.54 1.03 1.48
C LEU A 64 -1.03 0.77 1.33
N PHE A 65 -0.56 -0.37 1.81
CA PHE A 65 0.86 -0.73 1.75
C PHE A 65 1.09 -2.23 1.55
N LEU A 66 2.30 -2.57 1.15
CA LEU A 66 2.82 -3.93 1.12
C LEU A 66 3.87 -4.10 2.22
N ASP A 67 4.02 -5.30 2.74
CA ASP A 67 5.27 -5.68 3.40
C ASP A 67 6.31 -6.21 2.41
N CYS A 68 7.51 -6.55 2.91
CA CYS A 68 8.59 -7.11 2.09
C CYS A 68 8.29 -8.50 1.49
N PHE A 69 7.22 -9.18 1.92
CA PHE A 69 6.76 -10.47 1.39
C PHE A 69 5.64 -10.33 0.34
N GLY A 70 5.26 -9.09 0.01
CA GLY A 70 4.20 -8.77 -0.94
C GLY A 70 2.78 -9.00 -0.40
N ARG A 71 2.61 -9.11 0.92
CA ARG A 71 1.30 -9.10 1.57
C ARG A 71 0.74 -7.68 1.56
N VAL A 72 -0.50 -7.51 1.12
CA VAL A 72 -1.18 -6.23 1.00
C VAL A 72 -1.99 -5.97 2.27
N PHE A 73 -1.86 -4.76 2.80
CA PHE A 73 -2.59 -4.31 3.97
C PHE A 73 -3.24 -2.96 3.74
N ASN A 74 -4.37 -2.75 4.41
CA ASN A 74 -5.08 -1.48 4.49
C ASN A 74 -5.22 -1.09 5.95
N LEU A 75 -4.52 -0.03 6.35
CA LEU A 75 -4.57 0.53 7.70
C LEU A 75 -5.56 1.69 7.73
N ASP A 76 -6.57 1.59 8.57
CA ASP A 76 -7.54 2.64 8.83
C ASP A 76 -7.05 3.58 9.94
N GLY A 77 -6.76 4.83 9.60
CA GLY A 77 -6.17 5.80 10.54
C GLY A 77 -7.18 6.43 11.51
N MET A 78 -8.47 6.09 11.43
CA MET A 78 -9.46 6.54 12.41
C MET A 78 -9.73 5.49 13.49
N THR A 79 -9.55 4.21 13.16
CA THR A 79 -9.89 3.08 14.02
C THR A 79 -8.68 2.25 14.41
N ASP A 80 -7.51 2.60 13.88
CA ASP A 80 -6.26 1.83 13.91
C ASP A 80 -6.39 0.40 13.34
N ALA A 81 -7.53 0.06 12.72
CA ALA A 81 -7.79 -1.29 12.22
C ALA A 81 -6.89 -1.63 11.02
N LEU A 82 -6.18 -2.76 11.13
CA LEU A 82 -5.30 -3.27 10.10
C LEU A 82 -5.92 -4.48 9.37
N TRP A 83 -6.26 -4.30 8.09
CA TRP A 83 -6.89 -5.34 7.28
C TRP A 83 -5.89 -6.01 6.35
N PHE A 84 -5.76 -7.33 6.43
CA PHE A 84 -5.03 -8.13 5.45
C PHE A 84 -5.87 -8.38 4.20
N LEU A 85 -5.37 -8.00 3.03
CA LEU A 85 -6.12 -8.05 1.77
C LEU A 85 -5.66 -9.16 0.82
N GLY A 86 -4.57 -9.85 1.15
CA GLY A 86 -4.01 -10.94 0.36
C GLY A 86 -2.54 -10.74 0.02
N ASN A 87 -2.04 -11.52 -0.95
CA ASN A 87 -0.64 -11.43 -1.40
C ASN A 87 -0.60 -11.07 -2.89
N TYR A 88 0.00 -9.92 -3.19
CA TYR A 88 0.07 -9.36 -4.53
C TYR A 88 0.84 -10.28 -5.50
N PHE A 89 2.00 -10.78 -5.09
CA PHE A 89 2.84 -11.64 -5.94
C PHE A 89 2.17 -12.98 -6.27
N LYS A 90 1.41 -13.55 -5.33
CA LYS A 90 0.60 -14.76 -5.59
C LYS A 90 -0.51 -14.47 -6.62
N GLY A 91 -1.15 -13.30 -6.55
CA GLY A 91 -2.13 -12.86 -7.54
C GLY A 91 -1.50 -12.73 -8.93
N MET A 92 -0.38 -12.01 -9.03
CA MET A 92 0.36 -11.83 -10.29
C MET A 92 0.79 -13.17 -10.91
N LYS A 93 1.22 -14.13 -10.09
CA LYS A 93 1.59 -15.48 -10.57
C LYS A 93 0.39 -16.24 -11.13
N ARG A 94 -0.82 -16.05 -10.60
CA ARG A 94 -2.04 -16.65 -11.15
C ARG A 94 -2.44 -16.00 -12.47
N VAL A 95 -2.39 -14.66 -12.55
CA VAL A 95 -2.67 -13.90 -13.78
C VAL A 95 -1.71 -14.33 -14.89
N ALA A 96 -0.40 -14.39 -14.61
CA ALA A 96 0.60 -14.83 -15.58
C ALA A 96 0.40 -16.28 -16.07
N LYS A 97 -0.31 -17.11 -15.30
CA LYS A 97 -0.66 -18.49 -15.66
C LYS A 97 -2.04 -18.62 -16.34
N GLY A 98 -2.75 -17.51 -16.58
CA GLY A 98 -4.11 -17.53 -17.11
C GLY A 98 -5.17 -18.02 -16.11
N LEU A 99 -4.88 -18.01 -14.80
CA LEU A 99 -5.73 -18.55 -13.74
C LEU A 99 -6.41 -17.45 -12.91
N ALA A 100 -6.68 -16.29 -13.49
CA ALA A 100 -7.40 -15.22 -12.80
C ALA A 100 -8.85 -15.65 -12.58
N THR A 101 -9.31 -15.65 -11.32
CA THR A 101 -10.72 -15.78 -10.99
C THR A 101 -11.31 -14.38 -10.91
N ASP A 102 -12.40 -14.12 -11.65
CA ASP A 102 -13.21 -12.91 -11.48
C ASP A 102 -13.61 -12.79 -10.01
N ARG A 103 -13.28 -11.64 -9.40
CA ARG A 103 -13.72 -11.27 -8.06
C ARG A 103 -14.80 -10.21 -8.16
#